data_AF-A0AAE0HVJ2-F1
#
_entry.id   AF-A0AAE0HVJ2-F1
#
_cell.length_a   1.000
_cell.length_b   1.000
_cell.length_c   1.000
_cell.angle_alpha   90.00
_cell.angle_beta   90.00
_cell.angle_gamma   90.00
#
_symmetry.space_group_name_H-M   'P 1'
#
loop_
_entity.id
_entity.type
_entity.pdbx_description
1 polymer ?
#
loop_
_entity_poly.entity_id
_entity_poly.type
_entity_poly.pdbx_seq_one_letter_code
_entity_poly.pdbx_strand_id
1 'polypeptide(L)'
;MTGITDKAATGYAKDNIEFVYGRAPEVFSPALEAIEYKEVVFHNNFREDRTPWQGPPDDEVDKAWRDIYVGIGVIKIPKVDAERLPNSTLPIPGEEDGYITGLEVYHQLHRLDLIRKSMYPDRYGGDKGMSPAKKKIYWIHLEHCIDNLRQTIMCYSDISTIPWKFHERVQAEFPDAHTTHVCRDFDKLTDVMLDPDRHFPQEEYQLRLEAFHAAAAAAAHP
;
A
#
# COMPACT_ATOMS: atom_id res chain seq x y z
N MET A 1 40.61 34.03 -39.80
CA MET A 1 39.54 33.13 -39.33
C MET A 1 39.26 33.51 -37.87
N THR A 2 38.44 34.54 -37.60
CA THR A 2 37.01 34.41 -37.21
C THR A 2 36.86 33.27 -36.18
N GLY A 3 36.81 33.48 -34.85
CA GLY A 3 36.11 34.51 -34.08
C GLY A 3 34.75 33.97 -33.67
N ILE A 4 34.52 33.74 -32.36
CA ILE A 4 33.27 33.63 -31.57
C ILE A 4 33.74 33.22 -30.15
N THR A 5 34.13 34.17 -29.27
CA THR A 5 33.33 34.88 -28.25
C THR A 5 32.66 33.98 -27.20
N ASP A 6 33.23 34.08 -26.00
CA ASP A 6 32.58 33.90 -24.69
C ASP A 6 31.15 34.48 -24.70
N LYS A 7 30.18 33.67 -24.30
CA LYS A 7 28.87 34.14 -23.82
C LYS A 7 28.47 33.31 -22.61
N ALA A 8 28.64 33.92 -21.44
CA ALA A 8 27.79 33.65 -20.30
C ALA A 8 26.32 33.84 -20.69
N ALA A 9 25.49 32.83 -20.42
CA ALA A 9 24.03 32.91 -20.40
C ALA A 9 23.57 32.02 -19.21
N THR A 10 23.44 32.58 -18.01
CA THR A 10 22.24 33.22 -17.44
C THR A 10 21.15 32.24 -17.02
N GLY A 11 20.90 32.21 -15.71
CA GLY A 11 19.55 32.21 -15.15
C GLY A 11 18.86 30.86 -15.00
N TYR A 12 18.91 30.30 -13.79
CA TYR A 12 17.84 29.45 -13.29
C TYR A 12 16.56 30.28 -13.18
N ALA A 13 15.66 30.15 -14.15
CA ALA A 13 14.26 30.54 -13.99
C ALA A 13 13.51 29.33 -13.42
N LYS A 14 13.21 29.38 -12.12
CA LYS A 14 12.25 28.49 -11.46
C LYS A 14 10.84 29.00 -11.80
N ASP A 15 10.33 28.71 -12.98
CA ASP A 15 8.94 29.04 -13.31
C ASP A 15 8.27 27.86 -14.04
N ASN A 16 7.26 27.30 -13.37
CA ASN A 16 6.17 26.47 -13.87
C ASN A 16 6.52 25.32 -14.83
N ILE A 17 7.08 24.24 -14.30
CA ILE A 17 7.01 22.94 -14.98
C ILE A 17 5.71 22.26 -14.54
N GLU A 18 4.65 22.40 -15.33
CA GLU A 18 3.51 21.50 -15.26
C GLU A 18 3.97 20.15 -15.83
N PHE A 19 4.33 19.22 -14.95
CA PHE A 19 4.77 17.88 -15.33
C PHE A 19 3.56 17.05 -15.83
N VAL A 20 3.18 17.21 -17.10
CA VAL A 20 2.22 16.30 -17.73
C VAL A 20 2.98 15.18 -18.43
N TYR A 21 3.50 14.23 -17.64
CA TYR A 21 3.97 12.95 -18.16
C TYR A 21 2.80 11.97 -18.20
N GLY A 22 2.27 11.72 -19.41
CA GLY A 22 1.40 10.58 -19.75
C GLY A 22 0.28 10.30 -18.76
N ARG A 23 -0.84 11.03 -18.86
CA ARG A 23 -2.06 10.72 -18.11
C ARG A 23 -2.54 9.32 -18.54
N ALA A 24 -2.20 8.29 -17.80
CA ALA A 24 -2.89 7.01 -17.89
C ALA A 24 -4.40 7.28 -17.74
N PRO A 25 -5.29 6.56 -18.44
CA PRO A 25 -6.72 6.74 -18.23
C PRO A 25 -6.99 6.62 -16.73
N GLU A 26 -7.58 7.66 -16.15
CA GLU A 26 -7.88 7.71 -14.71
C GLU A 26 -8.94 6.65 -14.42
N VAL A 27 -8.48 5.47 -14.01
CA VAL A 27 -9.33 4.50 -13.36
C VAL A 27 -9.85 5.18 -12.10
N PHE A 28 -11.17 5.34 -12.02
CA PHE A 28 -11.79 6.03 -10.91
C PHE A 28 -11.42 5.34 -9.59
N SER A 29 -11.00 6.15 -8.63
CA SER A 29 -10.80 5.75 -7.23
C SER A 29 -11.65 6.67 -6.35
N PRO A 30 -12.29 6.15 -5.30
CA PRO A 30 -13.01 6.98 -4.34
C PRO A 30 -12.07 7.86 -3.49
N ALA A 31 -10.75 7.66 -3.54
CA ALA A 31 -9.75 8.42 -2.79
C ALA A 31 -8.88 9.30 -3.69
N LEU A 32 -9.40 9.78 -4.83
CA LEU A 32 -8.66 10.64 -5.76
C LEU A 32 -8.19 11.94 -5.11
N GLU A 33 -8.94 12.46 -4.14
CA GLU A 33 -8.63 13.66 -3.36
C GLU A 33 -7.37 13.53 -2.50
N ALA A 34 -6.93 12.30 -2.20
CA ALA A 34 -5.70 12.05 -1.46
C ALA A 34 -4.44 12.07 -2.34
N ILE A 35 -4.56 12.25 -3.66
CA ILE A 35 -3.41 12.28 -4.55
C ILE A 35 -2.65 13.60 -4.39
N GLU A 36 -1.66 13.55 -3.52
CA GLU A 36 -0.59 14.53 -3.40
C GLU A 36 0.75 13.81 -3.56
N TYR A 37 1.77 14.47 -4.11
CA TYR A 37 3.10 13.89 -4.28
C TYR A 37 4.12 14.64 -3.44
N LYS A 38 5.01 13.90 -2.79
CA LYS A 38 6.14 14.44 -2.03
C LYS A 38 7.44 13.70 -2.33
N GLU A 39 8.55 14.42 -2.21
CA GLU A 39 9.87 13.79 -2.22
C GLU A 39 10.07 13.03 -0.91
N VAL A 40 10.50 11.77 -1.02
CA VAL A 40 10.83 10.92 0.12
C VAL A 40 12.24 10.38 -0.11
N VAL A 41 13.11 10.54 0.87
CA VAL A 41 14.43 9.92 0.85
C VAL A 41 14.31 8.55 1.51
N PHE A 42 14.60 7.48 0.78
CA PHE A 42 14.53 6.14 1.33
C PHE A 42 15.72 5.87 2.25
N HIS A 43 15.48 5.12 3.30
CA HIS A 43 16.55 4.59 4.15
C HIS A 43 17.29 3.48 3.40
N ASN A 44 18.60 3.40 3.60
CA ASN A 44 19.41 2.27 3.15
C ASN A 44 19.06 0.98 3.91
N ASN A 45 18.37 1.08 5.06
CA ASN A 45 17.83 -0.06 5.80
C ASN A 45 18.91 -1.00 6.37
N PHE A 46 20.18 -0.58 6.38
CA PHE A 46 21.32 -1.33 6.90
C PHE A 46 21.88 -0.71 8.18
N ARG A 47 22.33 -1.58 9.10
CA ARG A 47 23.02 -1.20 10.34
C ARG A 47 22.19 -0.26 11.23
N GLU A 48 22.59 1.00 11.37
CA GLU A 48 21.95 2.01 12.22
C GLU A 48 20.86 2.80 11.48
N ASP A 49 20.83 2.72 10.15
CA ASP A 49 19.80 3.36 9.32
C ASP A 49 18.55 2.47 9.22
N ARG A 50 18.04 2.03 10.37
CA ARG A 50 16.87 1.16 10.46
C ARG A 50 15.60 1.98 10.63
N THR A 51 14.54 1.52 10.00
CA THR A 51 13.18 2.03 10.23
C THR A 51 12.47 1.26 11.34
N PRO A 52 11.39 1.81 11.95
CA PRO A 52 10.61 1.13 12.99
C PRO A 52 10.00 -0.22 12.56
N TRP A 53 9.90 -0.49 11.26
CA TRP A 53 9.34 -1.72 10.70
C TRP A 53 10.38 -2.85 10.53
N GLN A 54 11.65 -2.60 10.87
CA GLN A 54 12.75 -3.54 10.70
C GLN A 54 13.23 -4.17 12.02
N GLY A 55 13.63 -5.43 11.93
CA GLY A 55 14.34 -6.12 13.00
C GLY A 55 13.81 -7.54 13.23
N PRO A 56 14.43 -8.29 14.16
CA PRO A 56 13.79 -9.45 14.75
C PRO A 56 12.40 -9.09 15.28
N PRO A 57 11.46 -10.04 15.32
CA PRO A 57 10.11 -9.73 15.72
C PRO A 57 10.01 -9.45 17.22
N ASP A 58 9.46 -8.29 17.56
CA ASP A 58 9.09 -7.87 18.91
C ASP A 58 7.73 -7.14 18.90
N ASP A 59 7.28 -6.69 20.06
CA ASP A 59 5.96 -6.08 20.21
C ASP A 59 5.90 -4.69 19.57
N GLU A 60 7.02 -3.97 19.55
CA GLU A 60 7.20 -2.64 18.96
C GLU A 60 7.14 -2.70 17.43
N VAL A 61 7.88 -3.62 16.79
CA VAL A 61 7.83 -3.87 15.35
C VAL A 61 6.44 -4.33 14.95
N ASP A 62 5.81 -5.23 15.72
CA ASP A 62 4.45 -5.68 15.44
C ASP A 62 3.43 -4.55 15.55
N LYS A 63 3.62 -3.62 16.49
CA LYS A 63 2.79 -2.42 16.59
C LYS A 63 3.00 -1.51 15.39
N ALA A 64 4.25 -1.23 15.01
CA ALA A 64 4.55 -0.39 13.86
C ALA A 64 3.91 -0.93 12.57
N TRP A 65 3.96 -2.25 12.34
CA TRP A 65 3.28 -2.88 11.21
C TRP A 65 1.75 -2.79 11.30
N ARG A 66 1.15 -3.10 12.47
CA ARG A 66 -0.31 -3.02 12.64
C ARG A 66 -0.86 -1.62 12.40
N ASP A 67 -0.12 -0.59 12.82
CA ASP A 67 -0.59 0.78 12.77
C ASP A 67 -0.61 1.35 11.33
N ILE A 68 0.23 0.86 10.41
CA ILE A 68 0.33 1.44 9.06
C ILE A 68 -0.73 0.95 8.07
N TYR A 69 -1.34 -0.22 8.29
CA TYR A 69 -2.24 -0.82 7.29
C TYR A 69 -3.75 -0.71 7.62
N VAL A 70 -4.15 0.00 8.69
CA VAL A 70 -5.55 0.25 9.11
C VAL A 70 -6.50 -0.93 8.75
N GLY A 71 -6.26 -2.09 9.38
CA GLY A 71 -6.96 -3.33 9.05
C GLY A 71 -6.51 -3.93 7.72
N ILE A 72 -7.41 -4.00 6.73
CA ILE A 72 -7.05 -4.36 5.34
C ILE A 72 -7.46 -3.27 4.33
N GLY A 73 -7.70 -2.04 4.82
CA GLY A 73 -8.08 -0.90 3.98
C GLY A 73 -9.54 -0.87 3.54
N VAL A 74 -10.44 -1.50 4.29
CA VAL A 74 -11.88 -1.48 3.99
C VAL A 74 -12.47 -0.10 4.23
N ILE A 75 -13.16 0.43 3.23
CA ILE A 75 -13.89 1.69 3.33
C ILE A 75 -15.34 1.51 2.86
N LYS A 76 -16.19 2.38 3.38
CA LYS A 76 -17.52 2.65 2.86
C LYS A 76 -17.46 3.78 1.83
N ILE A 77 -18.20 3.62 0.74
CA ILE A 77 -18.36 4.63 -0.31
C ILE A 77 -19.84 4.81 -0.64
N PRO A 78 -20.27 5.99 -1.11
CA PRO A 78 -21.63 6.17 -1.57
C PRO A 78 -21.88 5.43 -2.89
N LYS A 79 -23.14 5.08 -3.15
CA LYS A 79 -23.58 4.43 -4.39
C LYS A 79 -23.06 5.10 -5.68
N VAL A 80 -23.08 6.43 -5.73
CA VAL A 80 -22.59 7.19 -6.89
C VAL A 80 -21.13 6.90 -7.22
N ASP A 81 -20.29 6.66 -6.22
CA ASP A 81 -18.89 6.30 -6.43
C ASP A 81 -18.75 4.81 -6.76
N ALA A 82 -19.57 3.94 -6.15
CA ALA A 82 -19.59 2.52 -6.47
C ALA A 82 -19.95 2.25 -7.94
N GLU A 83 -20.88 3.01 -8.51
CA GLU A 83 -21.29 2.93 -9.92
C GLU A 83 -20.20 3.41 -10.90
N ARG A 84 -19.25 4.21 -10.42
CA ARG A 84 -18.12 4.72 -11.21
C ARG A 84 -16.90 3.80 -11.18
N LEU A 85 -16.87 2.81 -10.27
CA LEU A 85 -15.76 1.86 -10.19
C LEU A 85 -15.66 1.04 -11.49
N PRO A 86 -14.44 0.71 -11.93
CA PRO A 86 -14.23 -0.13 -13.11
C PRO A 86 -14.78 -1.56 -12.93
N ASN A 87 -14.80 -2.04 -11.69
CA ASN A 87 -15.33 -3.33 -11.29
C ASN A 87 -16.39 -3.09 -10.22
N SER A 88 -17.57 -3.68 -10.38
CA SER A 88 -18.67 -3.55 -9.42
C SER A 88 -18.28 -4.08 -8.03
N THR A 89 -18.85 -3.45 -7.01
CA THR A 89 -18.73 -3.89 -5.61
C THR A 89 -20.11 -4.09 -4.98
N LEU A 90 -20.12 -4.57 -3.73
CA LEU A 90 -21.33 -4.96 -3.01
C LEU A 90 -21.91 -3.81 -2.17
N PRO A 91 -23.25 -3.73 -2.04
CA PRO A 91 -23.88 -2.86 -1.05
C PRO A 91 -23.61 -3.39 0.36
N ILE A 92 -23.56 -2.50 1.34
CA ILE A 92 -23.46 -2.86 2.76
C ILE A 92 -24.87 -3.27 3.24
N PRO A 93 -25.03 -4.48 3.81
CA PRO A 93 -26.33 -4.90 4.33
C PRO A 93 -26.88 -3.92 5.38
N GLY A 94 -28.15 -3.53 5.22
CA GLY A 94 -28.82 -2.58 6.10
C GLY A 94 -28.58 -1.10 5.78
N GLU A 95 -27.88 -0.77 4.68
CA GLU A 95 -27.72 0.60 4.20
C GLU A 95 -28.28 0.77 2.78
N GLU A 96 -28.96 1.89 2.53
CA GLU A 96 -29.59 2.18 1.23
C GLU A 96 -28.57 2.65 0.19
N ASP A 97 -27.65 3.54 0.59
CA ASP A 97 -26.66 4.17 -0.30
C ASP A 97 -25.20 3.83 0.04
N GLY A 98 -24.96 2.89 0.96
CA GLY A 98 -23.63 2.48 1.40
C GLY A 98 -23.11 1.25 0.66
N TYR A 99 -21.90 1.36 0.13
CA TYR A 99 -21.19 0.27 -0.57
C TYR A 99 -19.83 0.05 0.06
N ILE A 100 -19.37 -1.20 0.06
CA ILE A 100 -18.06 -1.57 0.61
C ILE A 100 -17.02 -1.62 -0.51
N THR A 101 -15.80 -1.15 -0.26
CA THR A 101 -14.66 -1.40 -1.14
C THR A 101 -13.36 -1.40 -0.31
N GLY A 102 -12.22 -1.61 -0.97
CA GLY A 102 -10.90 -1.58 -0.35
C GLY A 102 -9.93 -0.67 -1.08
N LEU A 103 -9.08 0.03 -0.32
CA LEU A 103 -7.91 0.73 -0.86
C LEU A 103 -6.71 -0.23 -0.86
N GLU A 104 -6.28 -0.65 -2.06
CA GLU A 104 -5.35 -1.78 -2.25
C GLU A 104 -4.01 -1.61 -1.51
N VAL A 105 -3.51 -0.38 -1.30
CA VAL A 105 -2.22 -0.15 -0.60
C VAL A 105 -2.21 -0.70 0.82
N TYR A 106 -3.30 -0.57 1.56
CA TYR A 106 -3.40 -1.12 2.91
C TYR A 106 -3.46 -2.65 2.88
N HIS A 107 -4.13 -3.22 1.88
CA HIS A 107 -4.13 -4.65 1.68
C HIS A 107 -2.75 -5.18 1.28
N GLN A 108 -2.01 -4.45 0.45
CA GLN A 108 -0.61 -4.74 0.10
C GLN A 108 0.29 -4.72 1.33
N LEU A 109 0.17 -3.69 2.19
CA LEU A 109 0.92 -3.59 3.44
C LEU A 109 0.59 -4.73 4.42
N HIS A 110 -0.69 -5.08 4.55
CA HIS A 110 -1.14 -6.24 5.34
C HIS A 110 -0.51 -7.55 4.82
N ARG A 111 -0.53 -7.76 3.49
CA ARG A 111 0.08 -8.95 2.85
C ARG A 111 1.59 -9.00 3.04
N LEU A 112 2.27 -7.85 2.96
CA LEU A 112 3.69 -7.74 3.24
C LEU A 112 4.00 -8.11 4.71
N ASP A 113 3.16 -7.68 5.65
CA ASP A 113 3.28 -8.08 7.06
C ASP A 113 3.06 -9.59 7.27
N LEU A 114 2.10 -10.21 6.56
CA LEU A 114 1.91 -11.67 6.59
C LEU A 114 3.16 -12.41 6.10
N ILE A 115 3.78 -11.95 5.01
CA ILE A 115 5.02 -12.53 4.49
C ILE A 115 6.15 -12.36 5.52
N ARG A 116 6.30 -11.16 6.10
CA ARG A 116 7.27 -10.91 7.19
C ARG A 116 7.05 -11.90 8.35
N LYS A 117 5.83 -12.06 8.84
CA LYS A 117 5.50 -12.98 9.94
C LYS A 117 5.80 -14.44 9.58
N SER A 118 5.60 -14.83 8.32
CA SER A 118 5.91 -16.19 7.86
C SER A 118 7.39 -16.57 8.02
N MET A 119 8.30 -15.58 8.04
CA MET A 119 9.74 -15.78 8.25
C MET A 119 10.10 -16.09 9.72
N TYR A 120 9.16 -15.92 10.66
CA TYR A 120 9.38 -16.12 12.10
C TYR A 120 8.33 -17.07 12.72
N PRO A 121 8.28 -18.34 12.28
CA PRO A 121 7.28 -19.31 12.72
C PRO A 121 7.36 -19.68 14.21
N ASP A 122 8.45 -19.35 14.89
CA ASP A 122 8.59 -19.57 16.34
C ASP A 122 7.74 -18.59 17.17
N ARG A 123 7.55 -17.35 16.68
CA ARG A 123 6.67 -16.36 17.31
C ARG A 123 5.24 -16.45 16.79
N TYR A 124 5.07 -16.60 15.48
CA TYR A 124 3.75 -16.52 14.83
C TYR A 124 3.11 -17.87 14.51
N GLY A 125 3.71 -18.97 14.96
CA GLY A 125 3.23 -20.34 14.75
C GLY A 125 3.49 -20.90 13.35
N GLY A 126 3.50 -20.06 12.31
CA GLY A 126 3.65 -20.51 10.92
C GLY A 126 2.58 -21.56 10.56
N ASP A 127 2.98 -22.65 9.89
CA ASP A 127 2.09 -23.76 9.54
C ASP A 127 2.11 -24.92 10.56
N LYS A 128 2.74 -24.72 11.72
CA LYS A 128 2.86 -25.75 12.77
C LYS A 128 1.48 -26.13 13.30
N GLY A 129 1.20 -27.44 13.36
CA GLY A 129 -0.07 -27.97 13.89
C GLY A 129 -1.28 -27.81 12.95
N MET A 130 -1.11 -27.26 11.75
CA MET A 130 -2.18 -27.19 10.76
C MET A 130 -2.46 -28.57 10.15
N SER A 131 -3.73 -28.86 9.84
CA SER A 131 -4.09 -30.02 9.02
C SER A 131 -3.53 -29.86 7.59
N PRO A 132 -3.36 -30.95 6.81
CA PRO A 132 -2.87 -30.86 5.43
C PRO A 132 -3.65 -29.86 4.56
N ALA A 133 -4.99 -29.82 4.73
CA ALA A 133 -5.85 -28.87 4.02
C ALA A 133 -5.59 -27.41 4.43
N LYS A 134 -5.47 -27.14 5.74
CA LYS A 134 -5.18 -25.78 6.24
C LYS A 134 -3.80 -25.31 5.83
N LYS A 135 -2.79 -26.19 5.92
CA LYS A 135 -1.43 -25.90 5.48
C LYS A 135 -1.38 -25.57 3.98
N LYS A 136 -2.11 -26.32 3.14
CA LYS A 136 -2.24 -26.00 1.72
C LYS A 136 -2.82 -24.60 1.49
N ILE A 137 -3.90 -24.25 2.18
CA ILE A 137 -4.51 -22.91 2.06
C ILE A 137 -3.56 -21.82 2.53
N TYR A 138 -2.86 -22.03 3.64
CA TYR A 138 -1.86 -21.09 4.16
C TYR A 138 -0.78 -20.74 3.13
N TRP A 139 -0.17 -21.76 2.51
CA TRP A 139 0.87 -21.55 1.51
C TRP A 139 0.34 -20.93 0.22
N ILE A 140 -0.83 -21.36 -0.27
CA ILE A 140 -1.49 -20.72 -1.41
C ILE A 140 -1.73 -19.22 -1.14
N HIS A 141 -2.14 -18.87 0.08
CA HIS A 141 -2.36 -17.48 0.45
C HIS A 141 -1.07 -16.67 0.40
N LEU A 142 0.04 -17.20 0.92
CA LEU A 142 1.35 -16.54 0.85
C LEU A 142 1.84 -16.37 -0.60
N GLU A 143 1.69 -17.39 -1.45
CA GLU A 143 2.06 -17.32 -2.86
C GLU A 143 1.25 -16.26 -3.61
N HIS A 144 -0.07 -16.20 -3.37
CA HIS A 144 -0.94 -15.15 -3.88
C HIS A 144 -0.51 -13.75 -3.41
N CYS A 145 -0.13 -13.61 -2.14
CA CYS A 145 0.36 -12.35 -1.59
C CYS A 145 1.62 -11.87 -2.29
N ILE A 146 2.59 -12.78 -2.50
CA ILE A 146 3.84 -12.49 -3.20
C ILE A 146 3.57 -12.06 -4.64
N ASP A 147 2.71 -12.77 -5.37
CA ASP A 147 2.43 -12.41 -6.77
C ASP A 147 1.69 -11.06 -6.90
N ASN A 148 0.74 -10.75 -6.02
CA ASN A 148 0.11 -9.44 -6.05
C ASN A 148 1.08 -8.29 -5.72
N LEU A 149 2.01 -8.48 -4.78
CA LEU A 149 3.05 -7.48 -4.52
C LEU A 149 3.97 -7.32 -5.73
N ARG A 150 4.34 -8.42 -6.41
CA ARG A 150 5.08 -8.35 -7.69
C ARG A 150 4.31 -7.56 -8.75
N GLN A 151 3.02 -7.85 -8.95
CA GLN A 151 2.19 -7.11 -9.90
C GLN A 151 2.15 -5.61 -9.56
N THR A 152 2.03 -5.29 -8.27
CA THR A 152 2.01 -3.91 -7.75
C THR A 152 3.32 -3.18 -8.04
N ILE A 153 4.47 -3.79 -7.73
CA ILE A 153 5.79 -3.21 -7.98
C ILE A 153 5.98 -2.95 -9.49
N MET A 154 5.57 -3.88 -10.34
CA MET A 154 5.61 -3.70 -11.80
C MET A 154 4.61 -2.66 -12.31
N CYS A 155 3.45 -2.52 -11.66
CA CYS A 155 2.45 -1.51 -12.02
C CYS A 155 2.94 -0.09 -11.71
N TYR A 156 3.53 0.12 -10.53
CA TYR A 156 4.06 1.42 -10.15
C TYR A 156 5.41 1.73 -10.81
N SER A 157 6.23 0.71 -11.09
CA SER A 157 7.50 0.80 -11.83
C SER A 157 8.34 2.02 -11.46
N ASP A 158 8.80 2.08 -10.22
CA ASP A 158 9.66 3.17 -9.76
C ASP A 158 10.94 3.28 -10.60
N ILE A 159 11.11 4.43 -11.25
CA ILE A 159 12.24 4.73 -12.14
C ILE A 159 13.37 5.47 -11.44
N SER A 160 13.28 5.70 -10.13
CA SER A 160 14.33 6.32 -9.34
C SER A 160 15.62 5.50 -9.43
N THR A 161 16.74 6.15 -9.70
CA THR A 161 18.00 5.45 -9.96
C THR A 161 18.76 5.18 -8.67
N ILE A 162 19.35 3.99 -8.56
CA ILE A 162 20.27 3.64 -7.47
C ILE A 162 21.72 3.95 -7.92
N PRO A 163 22.36 5.01 -7.40
CA PRO A 163 23.73 5.34 -7.74
C PRO A 163 24.72 4.33 -7.13
N TRP A 164 25.85 4.14 -7.80
CA TRP A 164 26.97 3.38 -7.24
C TRP A 164 27.96 4.33 -6.58
N LYS A 165 28.38 4.02 -5.36
CA LYS A 165 29.33 4.83 -4.58
C LYS A 165 30.46 3.96 -4.03
N PHE A 166 31.65 4.55 -3.89
CA PHE A 166 32.74 3.92 -3.17
C PHE A 166 32.48 4.01 -1.67
N HIS A 167 32.51 2.88 -0.96
CA HIS A 167 32.31 2.82 0.47
C HIS A 167 33.63 2.62 1.20
N GLU A 168 34.11 3.68 1.86
CA GLU A 168 35.42 3.69 2.53
C GLU A 168 35.59 2.56 3.55
N ARG A 169 34.54 2.17 4.26
CA ARG A 169 34.65 1.12 5.30
C ARG A 169 34.95 -0.27 4.73
N VAL A 170 34.45 -0.57 3.53
CA VAL A 170 34.60 -1.88 2.89
C VAL A 170 35.53 -1.84 1.67
N GLN A 171 36.06 -0.65 1.34
CA GLN A 171 37.01 -0.41 0.25
C GLN A 171 36.54 -0.97 -1.10
N ALA A 172 35.25 -0.76 -1.42
CA ALA A 172 34.63 -1.25 -2.64
C ALA A 172 33.41 -0.41 -3.03
N GLU A 173 33.05 -0.45 -4.31
CA GLU A 173 31.87 0.19 -4.87
C GLU A 173 30.62 -0.67 -4.66
N PHE A 174 29.55 -0.07 -4.13
CA PHE A 174 28.24 -0.72 -3.97
C PHE A 174 27.11 0.22 -4.39
N PRO A 175 25.94 -0.33 -4.77
CA PRO A 175 24.73 0.46 -4.92
C PRO A 175 24.32 1.10 -3.59
N ASP A 176 24.03 2.40 -3.62
CA ASP A 176 23.54 3.18 -2.49
C ASP A 176 22.04 3.46 -2.69
N ALA A 177 21.19 2.73 -1.95
CA ALA A 177 19.73 2.81 -2.04
C ALA A 177 19.15 3.96 -1.20
N HIS A 178 19.98 4.80 -0.57
CA HIS A 178 19.54 6.05 0.06
C HIS A 178 19.35 7.11 -1.02
N THR A 179 18.24 6.97 -1.72
CA THR A 179 17.87 7.77 -2.90
C THR A 179 16.59 8.55 -2.65
N THR A 180 16.43 9.64 -3.40
CA THR A 180 15.20 10.44 -3.39
C THR A 180 14.22 9.86 -4.39
N HIS A 181 12.99 9.66 -3.93
CA HIS A 181 11.85 9.16 -4.70
C HIS A 181 10.74 10.22 -4.70
N VAL A 182 9.92 10.23 -5.75
CA VAL A 182 8.66 10.99 -5.75
C VAL A 182 7.53 10.01 -5.46
N CYS A 183 6.95 10.12 -4.27
CA CYS A 183 5.93 9.21 -3.78
C CYS A 183 4.60 9.93 -3.61
N ARG A 184 3.50 9.19 -3.68
CA ARG A 184 2.21 9.70 -3.18
C ARG A 184 2.31 9.92 -1.68
N ASP A 185 1.67 10.97 -1.18
CA ASP A 185 1.60 11.23 0.26
C ASP A 185 0.71 10.19 0.94
N PHE A 186 1.35 9.21 1.59
CA PHE A 186 0.66 8.15 2.30
C PHE A 186 -0.18 8.66 3.48
N ASP A 187 0.24 9.76 4.10
CA ASP A 187 -0.47 10.34 5.25
C ASP A 187 -1.81 10.93 4.80
N LYS A 188 -1.84 11.59 3.64
CA LYS A 188 -3.10 12.07 3.02
C LYS A 188 -4.08 10.95 2.71
N LEU A 189 -3.57 9.81 2.26
CA LEU A 189 -4.40 8.64 2.03
C LEU A 189 -4.89 8.01 3.34
N THR A 190 -4.08 8.12 4.40
CA THR A 190 -4.44 7.68 5.75
C THR A 190 -5.54 8.55 6.33
N ASP A 191 -5.51 9.86 6.11
CA ASP A 191 -6.58 10.76 6.51
C ASP A 191 -7.93 10.36 5.85
N VAL A 192 -7.93 10.03 4.56
CA VAL A 192 -9.16 9.55 3.86
C VAL A 192 -9.65 8.21 4.42
N MET A 193 -8.73 7.33 4.81
CA MET A 193 -9.06 6.03 5.40
C MET A 193 -9.64 6.14 6.82
N LEU A 194 -9.22 7.17 7.56
CA LEU A 194 -9.62 7.43 8.94
C LEU A 194 -10.80 8.39 9.07
N ASP A 195 -11.25 8.99 7.96
CA ASP A 195 -12.47 9.80 7.90
C ASP A 195 -13.66 8.99 8.46
N PRO A 196 -14.34 9.45 9.52
CA PRO A 196 -15.45 8.74 10.13
C PRO A 196 -16.60 8.36 9.17
N ASP A 197 -16.79 9.11 8.08
CA ASP A 197 -17.84 8.83 7.10
C ASP A 197 -17.47 7.70 6.13
N ARG A 198 -16.17 7.37 6.05
CA ARG A 198 -15.60 6.36 5.14
C ARG A 198 -15.03 5.16 5.87
N HIS A 199 -14.48 5.36 7.05
CA HIS A 199 -13.84 4.33 7.85
C HIS A 199 -14.87 3.24 8.16
N PHE A 200 -14.60 2.02 7.68
CA PHE A 200 -15.54 0.92 7.86
C PHE A 200 -14.80 -0.34 8.28
N PRO A 201 -14.79 -0.66 9.60
CA PRO A 201 -14.09 -1.83 10.11
C PRO A 201 -14.59 -3.12 9.45
N GLN A 202 -13.66 -3.97 9.02
CA GLN A 202 -14.00 -5.25 8.40
C GLN A 202 -14.87 -6.14 9.31
N GLU A 203 -14.62 -6.09 10.62
CA GLU A 203 -15.41 -6.83 11.61
C GLU A 203 -16.88 -6.36 11.64
N GLU A 204 -17.10 -5.05 11.48
CA GLU A 204 -18.46 -4.50 11.40
C GLU A 204 -19.18 -4.99 10.14
N TYR A 205 -18.50 -5.00 8.99
CA TYR A 205 -19.06 -5.56 7.76
C TYR A 205 -19.47 -7.03 7.95
N GLN A 206 -18.60 -7.82 8.55
CA GLN A 206 -18.83 -9.25 8.77
C GLN A 206 -20.03 -9.49 9.68
N LEU A 207 -20.16 -8.72 10.78
CA LEU A 207 -21.31 -8.79 11.67
C LEU A 207 -22.63 -8.43 10.95
N ARG A 208 -22.64 -7.40 10.11
CA ARG A 208 -23.82 -7.02 9.33
C ARG A 208 -24.20 -8.10 8.31
N LEU A 209 -23.21 -8.71 7.67
CA LEU A 209 -23.42 -9.79 6.71
C LEU A 209 -24.00 -11.03 7.39
N GLU A 210 -23.49 -11.41 8.56
CA GLU A 210 -24.00 -12.52 9.35
C GLU A 210 -25.45 -12.29 9.78
N ALA A 211 -25.76 -11.09 10.28
CA ALA A 211 -27.13 -10.72 10.64
C ALA A 211 -28.08 -10.78 9.44
N PHE A 212 -27.65 -10.30 8.28
CA PHE A 212 -28.42 -10.35 7.04
C PHE A 212 -28.73 -11.79 6.61
N HIS A 213 -27.71 -12.68 6.61
CA HIS A 213 -27.92 -14.09 6.28
C HIS A 213 -28.82 -14.80 7.29
N ALA A 214 -28.68 -14.51 8.58
CA ALA A 214 -29.54 -15.08 9.62
C ALA A 214 -31.01 -14.66 9.43
N ALA A 215 -31.26 -13.38 9.11
CA ALA A 215 -32.60 -12.87 8.82
C ALA A 215 -33.19 -13.52 7.55
N ALA A 216 -32.40 -13.66 6.49
CA ALA A 216 -32.81 -14.32 5.26
C ALA A 216 -33.15 -15.81 5.49
N ALA A 217 -32.36 -16.52 6.28
CA ALA A 217 -32.62 -17.92 6.63
C ALA A 217 -33.90 -18.08 7.46
N ALA A 218 -34.15 -17.18 8.41
CA ALA A 218 -35.38 -17.18 9.20
C ALA A 218 -36.63 -16.92 8.32
N ALA A 219 -36.53 -16.02 7.35
CA ALA A 219 -37.63 -15.74 6.42
C ALA A 219 -37.90 -16.88 5.42
N ALA A 220 -36.90 -17.71 5.11
CA ALA A 220 -37.02 -18.86 4.21
C ALA A 220 -37.62 -20.12 4.88
N HIS A 221 -37.69 -20.14 6.21
CA HIS A 221 -38.28 -21.23 7.01
C HIS A 221 -39.36 -20.71 7.97
N PRO A 222 -40.50 -20.21 7.44
CA PRO A 222 -41.61 -19.70 8.25
C PRO A 222 -42.36 -20.80 9.02
#